data_AF-A0A4U0WVY9-F1
#
_entry.id   AF-A0A4U0WVY9-F1
#
_cell.length_a   1.000
_cell.length_b   1.000
_cell.length_c   1.000
_cell.angle_alpha   90.00
_cell.angle_beta   90.00
_cell.angle_gamma   90.00
#
_symmetry.space_group_name_H-M   'P 1'
#
loop_
_entity.id
_entity.type
_entity.pdbx_description
1 polymer ?
#
loop_
_entity_poly.entity_id
_entity_poly.type
_entity_poly.pdbx_seq_one_letter_code
_entity_poly.pdbx_strand_id
1 'polypeptide(L)'
;MHFNYSSTLVRLVIHIILTVNFALLNLVGGIAKDRWLKLKVLHGRRRIVVSEAYGWLSGSNVLGPFQPFWRVPRSIVTTWWSAMAALAFLAVGTTWLTSTVREVHPEGLCTFQQGLVISTTVPDSFSVPPNNGKPTLVAGEAQRTSLTNGCPMGIIWKVDQNPWLCANVDDILGTWVCTQTGNDVPFDQGTLQDDVVSQLYEQGLLYSVAGTSWASTTNGDGLWNHLVVWGSSASDGDNTTFDVQVVVDTTASQSGTQFMRPFHCSMNAPAAVPIVSQIPSVSALAKWASVLQGYMYSGARTPIVDDPEDTLAWYLNTMVMVAGGSDSLLSSAPPGSPNRGCLITQTYVSTVLIILLLASVAAMVIMALLALYFAIRVSTHPHSSHVKNLPSDIWGWMVYAIMERDASRAGTKLTVVKVTEISGREFGTAGDSVVRVKSKQESETPLDPYPGISSE
;
A
#
# COMPACT_ATOMS: atom_id res chain seq x y z
N MET A 1 9.72 0.31 5.29
CA MET A 1 10.70 0.70 4.24
C MET A 1 9.93 1.05 2.99
N HIS A 2 10.28 2.13 2.30
CA HIS A 2 9.58 2.60 1.10
C HIS A 2 10.34 2.23 -0.17
N PHE A 3 9.62 1.76 -1.18
CA PHE A 3 10.17 1.37 -2.48
C PHE A 3 9.43 2.10 -3.60
N ASN A 4 10.17 2.66 -4.57
CA ASN A 4 9.61 3.32 -5.76
C ASN A 4 9.20 2.31 -6.85
N TYR A 5 8.50 1.25 -6.46
CA TYR A 5 8.01 0.19 -7.34
C TYR A 5 6.55 -0.09 -7.04
N SER A 6 5.83 -0.62 -8.03
CA SER A 6 4.43 -1.05 -7.86
C SER A 6 4.31 -2.09 -6.75
N SER A 7 3.26 -1.96 -5.93
CA SER A 7 2.98 -2.85 -4.81
C SER A 7 2.83 -4.30 -5.26
N THR A 8 2.23 -4.53 -6.43
CA THR A 8 2.09 -5.84 -7.06
C THR A 8 3.44 -6.48 -7.39
N LEU A 9 4.37 -5.71 -7.97
CA LEU A 9 5.69 -6.20 -8.33
C LEU A 9 6.50 -6.56 -7.08
N VAL A 10 6.46 -5.70 -6.05
CA VAL A 10 7.15 -5.94 -4.78
C VAL A 10 6.59 -7.18 -4.09
N ARG A 11 5.25 -7.33 -4.04
CA ARG A 11 4.59 -8.53 -3.50
C ARG A 11 5.02 -9.79 -4.24
N LEU A 12 5.06 -9.75 -5.58
CA LEU A 12 5.45 -10.88 -6.42
C LEU A 12 6.91 -11.29 -6.15
N VAL A 13 7.83 -10.32 -6.16
CA VAL A 13 9.26 -10.58 -5.90
C VAL A 13 9.46 -11.18 -4.51
N ILE A 14 8.83 -10.61 -3.48
CA ILE A 14 8.91 -11.15 -2.11
C ILE A 14 8.36 -12.58 -2.06
N HIS A 15 7.22 -12.84 -2.72
CA HIS A 15 6.61 -14.16 -2.76
C HIS A 15 7.52 -15.21 -3.44
N ILE A 16 8.15 -14.85 -4.56
CA ILE A 16 9.12 -15.70 -5.26
C ILE A 16 10.30 -16.00 -4.36
N ILE A 17 10.90 -14.96 -3.75
CA ILE A 17 12.07 -15.12 -2.87
C ILE A 17 11.74 -16.03 -1.69
N LEU A 18 10.60 -15.82 -1.04
CA LEU A 18 10.18 -16.67 0.08
C LEU A 18 9.96 -18.11 -0.37
N THR A 19 9.24 -18.32 -1.47
CA THR A 19 8.96 -19.66 -2.01
C THR A 19 10.25 -20.42 -2.36
N VAL A 20 11.20 -19.76 -3.03
CA VAL A 20 12.51 -20.35 -3.36
C VAL A 20 13.30 -20.66 -2.10
N ASN A 21 13.37 -19.74 -1.12
CA ASN A 21 14.04 -19.98 0.15
C ASN A 21 13.43 -21.17 0.90
N PHE A 22 12.09 -21.31 0.90
CA PHE A 22 11.43 -22.45 1.52
C PHE A 22 11.72 -23.77 0.79
N ALA A 23 11.73 -23.77 -0.54
CA ALA A 23 12.10 -24.96 -1.32
C ALA A 23 13.54 -25.39 -1.02
N LEU A 24 14.48 -24.44 -0.95
CA LEU A 24 15.88 -24.70 -0.61
C LEU A 24 16.05 -25.17 0.83
N LEU A 25 15.36 -24.55 1.78
CA LEU A 25 15.33 -24.99 3.19
C LEU A 25 14.85 -26.44 3.30
N ASN A 26 13.82 -26.82 2.53
CA ASN A 26 13.32 -28.19 2.50
C ASN A 26 14.34 -29.18 1.94
N LEU A 27 15.01 -28.81 0.86
CA LEU A 27 16.03 -29.66 0.23
C LEU A 27 17.25 -29.84 1.12
N VAL A 28 17.86 -28.75 1.58
CA VAL A 28 19.06 -28.75 2.44
C VAL A 28 18.75 -29.45 3.76
N GLY A 29 17.55 -29.20 4.28
CA GLY A 29 17.07 -29.84 5.47
C GLY A 29 16.92 -31.35 5.36
N GLY A 30 16.31 -31.84 4.27
CA GLY A 30 16.24 -33.26 3.98
C GLY A 30 17.61 -33.93 3.98
N ILE A 31 18.60 -33.29 3.34
CA ILE A 31 19.99 -33.76 3.32
C ILE A 31 20.61 -33.78 4.72
N ALA A 32 20.41 -32.72 5.51
CA ALA A 32 20.93 -32.65 6.88
C ALA A 32 20.35 -33.76 7.77
N LYS A 33 19.04 -34.01 7.63
CA LYS A 33 18.33 -35.03 8.41
C LYS A 33 18.78 -36.45 8.07
N ASP A 34 18.92 -36.78 6.78
CA ASP A 34 19.45 -38.07 6.33
C ASP A 34 20.85 -38.33 6.94
N ARG A 35 21.74 -37.34 6.86
CA ARG A 35 23.09 -37.43 7.42
C ARG A 35 23.09 -37.57 8.94
N TRP A 36 22.19 -36.88 9.64
CA TRP A 36 22.04 -37.02 11.09
C TRP A 36 21.55 -38.41 11.50
N LEU A 37 20.57 -38.98 10.79
CA LEU A 37 20.10 -40.35 11.05
C LEU A 37 21.25 -41.36 10.87
N LYS A 38 22.04 -41.19 9.81
CA LYS A 38 23.26 -41.97 9.56
C LYS A 38 24.26 -41.88 10.72
N LEU A 39 24.52 -40.68 11.25
CA LEU A 39 25.35 -40.49 12.45
C LEU A 39 24.77 -41.13 13.70
N LYS A 40 23.44 -41.12 13.86
CA LYS A 40 22.76 -41.73 15.02
C LYS A 40 22.95 -43.25 15.03
N VAL A 41 22.93 -43.90 13.86
CA VAL A 41 23.26 -45.33 13.71
C VAL A 41 24.73 -45.59 14.05
N LEU A 42 25.65 -44.76 13.54
CA LEU A 42 27.10 -44.92 13.77
C LEU A 42 27.49 -44.81 15.26
N HIS A 43 26.84 -43.93 16.02
CA HIS A 43 27.08 -43.78 17.46
C HIS A 43 26.40 -44.85 18.34
N GLY A 44 25.93 -45.96 17.75
CA GLY A 44 25.49 -47.13 18.52
C GLY A 44 24.05 -47.07 19.05
N ARG A 45 23.23 -46.08 18.65
CA ARG A 45 21.78 -46.14 18.91
C ARG A 45 21.14 -47.11 17.93
N ARG A 46 20.97 -48.36 18.37
CA ARG A 46 20.52 -49.52 17.54
C ARG A 46 19.05 -49.51 17.12
N ARG A 47 18.29 -48.45 17.40
CA ARG A 47 16.86 -48.38 17.07
C ARG A 47 16.50 -47.03 16.48
N ILE A 48 15.97 -47.04 15.26
CA ILE A 48 15.34 -45.89 14.63
C ILE A 48 13.84 -46.18 14.56
N VAL A 49 13.04 -45.24 15.07
CA VAL A 49 11.59 -45.31 14.92
C VAL A 49 11.27 -44.77 13.53
N VAL A 50 10.41 -45.47 12.76
CA VAL A 50 10.07 -45.05 11.38
C VAL A 50 9.48 -43.64 11.34
N SER A 51 8.84 -43.18 12.43
CA SER A 51 8.40 -41.80 12.62
C SER A 51 9.54 -40.76 12.57
N GLU A 52 10.76 -41.13 12.97
CA GLU A 52 11.94 -40.28 12.87
C GLU A 52 12.48 -40.19 11.44
N ALA A 53 12.14 -41.15 10.56
CA ALA A 53 12.58 -41.23 9.17
C ALA A 53 11.66 -40.50 8.16
N TYR A 54 10.55 -39.90 8.61
CA TYR A 54 9.67 -39.11 7.71
C TYR A 54 10.43 -37.97 7.02
N GLY A 55 10.17 -37.76 5.73
CA GLY A 55 10.76 -36.67 4.96
C GLY A 55 10.52 -35.30 5.60
N TRP A 56 11.49 -34.41 5.41
CA TRP A 56 11.40 -33.00 5.79
C TRP A 56 10.30 -32.33 4.96
N LEU A 57 9.22 -31.86 5.60
CA LEU A 57 8.12 -31.09 5.00
C LEU A 57 7.64 -31.62 3.62
N SER A 58 7.24 -32.90 3.53
CA SER A 58 6.46 -33.34 2.37
C SER A 58 5.09 -32.65 2.42
N GLY A 59 4.71 -31.96 1.34
CA GLY A 59 3.56 -31.03 1.27
C GLY A 59 2.18 -31.56 1.67
N SER A 60 2.03 -32.86 1.96
CA SER A 60 0.80 -33.47 2.47
C SER A 60 0.62 -33.41 3.99
N ASN A 61 1.65 -33.03 4.78
CA ASN A 61 1.56 -33.06 6.25
C ASN A 61 2.29 -31.86 6.90
N VAL A 62 1.70 -30.68 6.80
CA VAL A 62 2.14 -29.47 7.56
C VAL A 62 2.02 -29.68 9.07
N LEU A 63 1.09 -30.54 9.52
CA LEU A 63 0.84 -30.84 10.93
C LEU A 63 1.59 -32.09 11.45
N GLY A 64 2.08 -32.96 10.56
CA GLY A 64 2.87 -34.14 10.92
C GLY A 64 4.11 -33.89 11.80
N PRO A 65 4.87 -32.77 11.66
CA PRO A 65 6.00 -32.49 12.53
C PRO A 65 5.62 -32.14 13.99
N PHE A 66 4.34 -31.86 14.31
CA PHE A 66 3.92 -31.52 15.69
C PHE A 66 3.74 -32.74 16.60
N GLN A 67 3.39 -33.89 16.02
CA GLN A 67 3.12 -35.10 16.80
C GLN A 67 4.37 -35.68 17.52
N PRO A 68 5.58 -35.67 16.93
CA PRO A 68 6.79 -36.03 17.67
C PRO A 68 7.30 -34.93 18.61
N PHE A 69 6.81 -33.69 18.47
CA PHE A 69 7.27 -32.50 19.20
C PHE A 69 7.11 -32.63 20.73
N TRP A 70 6.08 -33.35 21.17
CA TRP A 70 5.74 -33.53 22.58
C TRP A 70 6.52 -34.65 23.28
N ARG A 71 7.35 -35.41 22.56
CA ARG A 71 7.99 -36.64 23.08
C ARG A 71 9.52 -36.64 23.08
N VAL A 72 10.18 -35.52 22.79
CA VAL A 72 11.66 -35.44 22.71
C VAL A 72 12.26 -34.76 23.95
N PRO A 73 13.32 -35.31 24.59
CA PRO A 73 13.93 -34.72 25.78
C PRO A 73 14.58 -33.34 25.55
N ARG A 74 14.56 -32.50 26.60
CA ARG A 74 14.83 -31.04 26.68
C ARG A 74 16.22 -30.48 26.29
N SER A 75 17.03 -31.12 25.45
CA SER A 75 18.34 -30.55 25.05
C SER A 75 18.39 -30.22 23.57
N ILE A 76 18.76 -28.97 23.21
CA ILE A 76 19.19 -28.39 21.89
C ILE A 76 18.32 -28.76 20.66
N VAL A 77 18.05 -30.03 20.46
CA VAL A 77 17.13 -30.66 19.51
C VAL A 77 15.70 -30.10 19.65
N THR A 78 15.20 -29.84 20.87
CA THR A 78 13.86 -29.23 21.05
C THR A 78 13.79 -27.79 20.52
N THR A 79 14.81 -26.98 20.81
CA THR A 79 14.92 -25.60 20.30
C THR A 79 15.02 -25.58 18.78
N TRP A 80 15.75 -26.56 18.22
CA TRP A 80 15.88 -26.77 16.78
C TRP A 80 14.54 -27.13 16.13
N TRP A 81 13.78 -28.07 16.68
CA TRP A 81 12.45 -28.42 16.15
C TRP A 81 11.45 -27.26 16.25
N SER A 82 11.44 -26.47 17.33
CA SER A 82 10.57 -25.27 17.44
C SER A 82 10.87 -24.23 16.38
N ALA A 83 12.16 -23.96 16.13
CA ALA A 83 12.56 -23.02 15.09
C ALA A 83 12.09 -23.50 13.70
N MET A 84 12.15 -24.80 13.45
CA MET A 84 11.71 -25.42 12.19
C MET A 84 10.19 -25.41 12.02
N ALA A 85 9.43 -25.67 13.08
CA ALA A 85 7.96 -25.59 13.08
C ALA A 85 7.46 -24.14 12.90
N ALA A 86 8.15 -23.18 13.52
CA ALA A 86 7.87 -21.75 13.33
C ALA A 86 8.13 -21.32 11.87
N LEU A 87 9.23 -21.76 11.25
CA LEU A 87 9.54 -21.49 9.85
C LEU A 87 8.50 -22.11 8.89
N ALA A 88 7.99 -23.32 9.18
CA ALA A 88 6.93 -23.94 8.40
C ALA A 88 5.59 -23.18 8.49
N PHE A 89 5.23 -22.68 9.68
CA PHE A 89 4.07 -21.80 9.85
C PHE A 89 4.22 -20.48 9.09
N LEU A 90 5.43 -19.91 9.08
CA LEU A 90 5.75 -18.71 8.30
C LEU A 90 5.66 -18.94 6.79
N ALA A 91 5.93 -20.17 6.31
CA ALA A 91 5.77 -20.55 4.91
C ALA A 91 4.30 -20.51 4.45
N VAL A 92 3.39 -21.03 5.27
CA VAL A 92 1.94 -20.95 5.03
C VAL A 92 1.43 -19.51 5.23
N GLY A 93 2.07 -18.76 6.12
CA GLY A 93 1.80 -17.34 6.33
C GLY A 93 2.30 -16.41 5.23
N THR A 94 3.02 -16.88 4.20
CA THR A 94 3.59 -16.01 3.15
C THR A 94 2.53 -15.19 2.41
N THR A 95 1.35 -15.75 2.16
CA THR A 95 0.20 -15.04 1.58
C THR A 95 -0.40 -14.00 2.52
N TRP A 96 -0.45 -14.27 3.82
CA TRP A 96 -0.85 -13.29 4.83
C TRP A 96 0.20 -12.20 4.99
N LEU A 97 1.48 -12.54 4.93
CA LEU A 97 2.59 -11.60 5.10
C LEU A 97 2.72 -10.65 3.91
N THR A 98 2.50 -11.10 2.67
CA THR A 98 2.51 -10.21 1.50
C THR A 98 1.36 -9.20 1.50
N SER A 99 0.25 -9.47 2.21
CA SER A 99 -0.82 -8.48 2.41
C SER A 99 -0.39 -7.27 3.28
N THR A 100 0.73 -7.38 4.00
CA THR A 100 1.31 -6.25 4.76
C THR A 100 2.07 -5.27 3.87
N VAL A 101 2.36 -5.66 2.62
CA VAL A 101 2.88 -4.75 1.60
C VAL A 101 1.72 -3.90 1.11
N ARG A 102 1.76 -2.60 1.35
CA ARG A 102 0.69 -1.68 0.98
C ARG A 102 1.24 -0.57 0.09
N GLU A 103 0.38 -0.15 -0.82
CA GLU A 103 0.64 1.05 -1.61
C GLU A 103 0.35 2.27 -0.74
N VAL A 104 1.27 3.22 -0.75
CA VAL A 104 1.18 4.49 -0.04
C VAL A 104 1.46 5.57 -1.07
N HIS A 105 0.74 6.67 -0.96
CA HIS A 105 0.84 7.80 -1.88
C HIS A 105 1.39 9.01 -1.13
N PRO A 106 2.69 9.07 -0.82
CA PRO A 106 3.26 10.26 -0.22
C PRO A 106 3.38 11.41 -1.24
N GLU A 107 3.48 12.61 -0.71
CA GLU A 107 3.82 13.82 -1.46
C GLU A 107 5.22 13.67 -2.10
N GLY A 108 5.33 14.10 -3.35
CA GLY A 108 6.55 14.04 -4.14
C GLY A 108 6.53 15.06 -5.28
N LEU A 109 7.50 14.92 -6.20
CA LEU A 109 7.65 15.81 -7.35
C LEU A 109 7.48 15.03 -8.65
N CYS A 110 6.54 15.44 -9.48
CA CYS A 110 6.29 14.91 -10.82
C CYS A 110 6.75 15.90 -11.88
N THR A 111 7.22 15.38 -13.01
CA THR A 111 7.58 16.20 -14.16
C THR A 111 6.33 16.89 -14.73
N PHE A 112 6.41 18.21 -14.86
CA PHE A 112 5.43 19.03 -15.55
C PHE A 112 5.77 19.08 -17.04
N GLN A 113 4.88 18.57 -17.88
CA GLN A 113 5.05 18.61 -19.33
C GLN A 113 4.46 19.89 -19.90
N GLN A 114 3.14 20.04 -19.77
CA GLN A 114 2.38 21.12 -20.35
C GLN A 114 1.10 21.35 -19.54
N GLY A 115 0.65 22.61 -19.45
CA GLY A 115 -0.57 22.95 -18.75
C GLY A 115 -0.73 24.46 -18.57
N LEU A 116 -1.48 24.84 -17.54
CA LEU A 116 -1.61 26.24 -17.12
C LEU A 116 -0.38 26.59 -16.27
N VAL A 117 0.30 27.66 -16.64
CA VAL A 117 1.44 28.20 -15.90
C VAL A 117 1.19 29.66 -15.66
N ILE A 118 1.15 30.03 -14.38
CA ILE A 118 0.94 31.41 -13.95
C ILE A 118 2.22 32.21 -14.18
N SER A 119 2.10 33.34 -14.87
CA SER A 119 3.14 34.34 -15.01
C SER A 119 2.73 35.61 -14.27
N THR A 120 3.66 36.16 -13.48
CA THR A 120 3.48 37.47 -12.82
C THR A 120 4.06 38.62 -13.63
N THR A 121 4.75 38.32 -14.74
CA THR A 121 5.54 39.30 -15.51
C THR A 121 4.97 39.59 -16.88
N VAL A 122 4.20 38.66 -17.45
CA VAL A 122 3.59 38.83 -18.78
C VAL A 122 2.22 39.47 -18.58
N PRO A 123 1.92 40.59 -19.26
CA PRO A 123 0.60 41.19 -19.17
C PRO A 123 -0.47 40.26 -19.75
N ASP A 124 -1.66 40.29 -19.16
CA ASP A 124 -2.78 39.44 -19.56
C ASP A 124 -3.13 39.67 -21.04
N SER A 125 -3.42 38.57 -21.75
CA SER A 125 -3.80 38.60 -23.17
C SER A 125 -5.25 39.04 -23.40
N PHE A 126 -6.01 39.24 -22.33
CA PHE A 126 -7.43 39.58 -22.35
C PHE A 126 -7.73 40.78 -21.47
N SER A 127 -8.83 41.47 -21.78
CA SER A 127 -9.34 42.56 -20.95
C SER A 127 -9.99 42.08 -19.66
N VAL A 128 -10.61 40.89 -19.64
CA VAL A 128 -11.27 40.30 -18.45
C VAL A 128 -11.08 38.79 -18.48
N PRO A 129 -10.66 38.14 -17.37
CA PRO A 129 -10.44 36.70 -17.35
C PRO A 129 -11.71 35.94 -17.78
N PRO A 130 -11.61 35.01 -18.74
CA PRO A 130 -12.76 34.24 -19.19
C PRO A 130 -13.21 33.23 -18.13
N ASN A 131 -14.52 33.16 -17.91
CA ASN A 131 -15.16 32.23 -16.98
C ASN A 131 -15.59 30.91 -17.67
N ASN A 132 -15.45 30.81 -18.99
CA ASN A 132 -15.97 29.73 -19.82
C ASN A 132 -14.87 29.19 -20.76
N GLY A 133 -13.83 28.60 -20.19
CA GLY A 133 -12.73 27.99 -20.93
C GLY A 133 -12.27 26.65 -20.34
N LYS A 134 -11.56 25.87 -21.16
CA LYS A 134 -10.83 24.69 -20.65
C LYS A 134 -9.82 25.06 -19.56
N PRO A 135 -9.09 26.20 -19.62
CA PRO A 135 -8.21 26.64 -18.54
C PRO A 135 -8.96 26.84 -17.21
N THR A 136 -10.16 27.44 -17.23
CA THR A 136 -11.02 27.58 -16.05
C THR A 136 -11.33 26.22 -15.41
N LEU A 137 -11.72 25.23 -16.22
CA LEU A 137 -12.02 23.88 -15.74
C LEU A 137 -10.78 23.20 -15.14
N VAL A 138 -9.62 23.33 -15.80
CA VAL A 138 -8.38 22.72 -15.31
C VAL A 138 -7.88 23.39 -14.02
N ALA A 139 -7.93 24.71 -13.93
CA ALA A 139 -7.55 25.44 -12.73
C ALA A 139 -8.44 25.11 -11.53
N GLY A 140 -9.76 25.03 -11.75
CA GLY A 140 -10.71 24.63 -10.72
C GLY A 140 -10.52 23.18 -10.29
N GLU A 141 -10.45 22.25 -11.25
CA GLU A 141 -10.32 20.82 -10.95
C GLU A 141 -8.98 20.48 -10.30
N ALA A 142 -7.90 21.17 -10.66
CA ALA A 142 -6.59 21.00 -10.05
C ALA A 142 -6.62 21.30 -8.53
N GLN A 143 -7.27 22.38 -8.12
CA GLN A 143 -7.42 22.72 -6.71
C GLN A 143 -8.27 21.68 -5.97
N ARG A 144 -9.38 21.24 -6.57
CA ARG A 144 -10.25 20.21 -6.00
C ARG A 144 -9.54 18.86 -5.90
N THR A 145 -8.76 18.50 -6.90
CA THR A 145 -7.93 17.29 -6.92
C THR A 145 -6.90 17.33 -5.81
N SER A 146 -6.20 18.47 -5.63
CA SER A 146 -5.25 18.67 -4.54
C SER A 146 -5.92 18.45 -3.18
N LEU A 147 -7.08 19.08 -2.96
CA LEU A 147 -7.85 18.94 -1.72
C LEU A 147 -8.32 17.50 -1.48
N THR A 148 -8.84 16.84 -2.51
CA THR A 148 -9.31 15.43 -2.45
C THR A 148 -8.15 14.47 -2.14
N ASN A 149 -6.94 14.80 -2.59
CA ASN A 149 -5.71 14.08 -2.30
C ASN A 149 -5.13 14.38 -0.91
N GLY A 150 -5.79 15.23 -0.11
CA GLY A 150 -5.38 15.59 1.25
C GLY A 150 -4.33 16.71 1.31
N CYS A 151 -4.14 17.42 0.20
CA CYS A 151 -3.14 18.49 0.04
C CYS A 151 -3.82 19.86 0.03
N PRO A 152 -3.10 20.97 0.28
CA PRO A 152 -3.70 22.30 0.31
C PRO A 152 -4.24 22.73 -1.07
N MET A 153 -5.29 23.55 -1.04
CA MET A 153 -5.78 24.30 -2.21
C MET A 153 -5.24 25.73 -2.19
N GLY A 154 -5.31 26.42 -3.33
CA GLY A 154 -4.80 27.78 -3.46
C GLY A 154 -4.57 28.18 -4.92
N ILE A 155 -3.88 29.31 -5.10
CA ILE A 155 -3.42 29.79 -6.39
C ILE A 155 -2.15 29.00 -6.77
N ILE A 156 -2.37 27.85 -7.40
CA ILE A 156 -1.28 26.94 -7.76
C ILE A 156 -0.59 27.44 -9.03
N TRP A 157 0.71 27.68 -8.97
CA TRP A 157 1.44 28.32 -10.07
C TRP A 157 1.52 27.48 -11.36
N LYS A 158 1.47 26.15 -11.26
CA LYS A 158 1.53 25.22 -12.39
C LYS A 158 0.55 24.09 -12.18
N VAL A 159 -0.42 23.98 -13.07
CA VAL A 159 -1.44 22.94 -13.01
C VAL A 159 -1.67 22.29 -14.36
N ASP A 160 -2.03 21.02 -14.32
CA ASP A 160 -2.48 20.26 -15.47
C ASP A 160 -3.62 19.31 -15.06
N GLN A 161 -3.98 18.38 -15.95
CA GLN A 161 -5.08 17.45 -15.75
C GLN A 161 -4.67 16.17 -15.00
N ASN A 162 -3.57 16.19 -14.23
CA ASN A 162 -3.10 15.00 -13.53
C ASN A 162 -3.99 14.70 -12.31
N PRO A 163 -4.63 13.52 -12.23
CA PRO A 163 -5.48 13.15 -11.09
C PRO A 163 -4.71 12.95 -9.78
N TRP A 164 -3.38 12.83 -9.85
CA TRP A 164 -2.49 12.70 -8.69
C TRP A 164 -1.88 14.03 -8.28
N LEU A 165 -2.43 15.16 -8.73
CA LEU A 165 -1.95 16.47 -8.33
C LEU A 165 -2.12 16.65 -6.82
N CYS A 166 -1.05 17.09 -6.16
CA CYS A 166 -1.02 17.44 -4.76
C CYS A 166 -0.10 18.63 -4.66
N ALA A 167 -0.67 19.83 -4.49
CA ALA A 167 0.11 21.06 -4.48
C ALA A 167 0.95 21.13 -3.20
N ASN A 168 2.26 21.31 -3.37
CA ASN A 168 3.13 21.62 -2.23
C ASN A 168 2.97 23.09 -1.85
N VAL A 169 3.39 23.45 -0.64
CA VAL A 169 3.39 24.85 -0.18
C VAL A 169 4.20 25.74 -1.12
N ASP A 170 5.30 25.22 -1.70
CA ASP A 170 6.14 25.94 -2.66
C ASP A 170 5.46 26.13 -4.04
N ASP A 171 4.44 25.33 -4.36
CA ASP A 171 3.68 25.46 -5.60
C ASP A 171 2.51 26.44 -5.47
N ILE A 172 2.20 26.90 -4.25
CA ILE A 172 1.07 27.77 -3.95
C ILE A 172 1.56 29.21 -3.78
N LEU A 173 1.10 30.11 -4.64
CA LEU A 173 1.42 31.54 -4.57
C LEU A 173 0.66 32.27 -3.44
N GLY A 174 -0.38 31.61 -2.92
CA GLY A 174 -1.22 32.00 -1.79
C GLY A 174 -2.66 31.56 -2.02
N THR A 175 -3.59 32.12 -1.26
CA THR A 175 -5.02 31.78 -1.38
C THR A 175 -5.91 32.96 -0.99
N TRP A 176 -7.11 32.99 -1.53
CA TRP A 176 -8.21 33.74 -0.92
C TRP A 176 -8.61 33.10 0.41
N VAL A 177 -8.95 33.93 1.38
CA VAL A 177 -9.50 33.53 2.67
C VAL A 177 -10.86 34.19 2.81
N CYS A 178 -11.91 33.38 2.79
CA CYS A 178 -13.29 33.81 2.93
C CYS A 178 -13.81 33.45 4.31
N THR A 179 -14.50 34.39 4.96
CA THR A 179 -15.11 34.17 6.28
C THR A 179 -16.50 34.79 6.31
N GLN A 180 -17.43 34.15 7.00
CA GLN A 180 -18.74 34.73 7.25
C GLN A 180 -18.62 36.02 8.08
N THR A 181 -19.24 37.11 7.62
CA THR A 181 -19.19 38.42 8.30
C THR A 181 -20.55 38.87 8.78
N GLY A 182 -20.90 38.50 10.01
CA GLY A 182 -22.16 38.90 10.64
C GLY A 182 -23.25 37.84 10.51
N ASN A 183 -24.46 38.24 10.88
CA ASN A 183 -25.63 37.37 10.91
C ASN A 183 -26.36 37.39 9.55
N ASP A 184 -27.15 36.34 9.31
CA ASP A 184 -28.00 36.25 8.13
C ASP A 184 -29.03 37.41 8.13
N VAL A 185 -29.17 38.08 6.99
CA VAL A 185 -30.07 39.21 6.80
C VAL A 185 -31.39 38.73 6.20
N PRO A 186 -32.53 38.95 6.87
CA PRO A 186 -33.83 38.54 6.36
C PRO A 186 -34.34 39.54 5.31
N PHE A 187 -34.89 39.00 4.22
CA PHE A 187 -35.60 39.74 3.19
C PHE A 187 -36.99 39.14 2.98
N ASP A 188 -37.97 40.01 2.78
CA ASP A 188 -39.33 39.56 2.46
C ASP A 188 -39.38 39.01 1.03
N GLN A 189 -40.23 38.01 0.83
CA GLN A 189 -40.44 37.41 -0.47
C GLN A 189 -40.89 38.47 -1.49
N GLY A 190 -40.22 38.52 -2.64
CA GLY A 190 -40.53 39.47 -3.71
C GLY A 190 -39.85 40.83 -3.58
N THR A 191 -38.94 41.00 -2.62
CA THR A 191 -37.99 42.11 -2.65
C THR A 191 -37.18 42.06 -3.96
N LEU A 192 -37.12 43.17 -4.69
CA LEU A 192 -36.35 43.25 -5.93
C LEU A 192 -34.85 43.14 -5.65
N GLN A 193 -34.08 42.58 -6.58
CA GLN A 193 -32.65 42.41 -6.41
C GLN A 193 -31.93 43.75 -6.17
N ASP A 194 -32.36 44.81 -6.85
CA ASP A 194 -31.79 46.16 -6.68
C ASP A 194 -32.05 46.72 -5.27
N ASP A 195 -33.22 46.42 -4.68
CA ASP A 195 -33.55 46.81 -3.30
C ASP A 195 -32.70 46.01 -2.30
N VAL A 196 -32.48 44.71 -2.56
CA VAL A 196 -31.58 43.86 -1.76
C VAL A 196 -30.16 44.43 -1.79
N VAL A 197 -29.62 44.74 -2.98
CA VAL A 197 -28.28 45.32 -3.13
C VAL A 197 -28.16 46.65 -2.39
N SER A 198 -29.17 47.53 -2.53
CA SER A 198 -29.17 48.84 -1.88
C SER A 198 -29.17 48.71 -0.36
N GLN A 199 -30.00 47.83 0.21
CA GLN A 199 -30.05 47.59 1.65
C GLN A 199 -28.77 46.94 2.18
N LEU A 200 -28.19 45.97 1.46
CA LEU A 200 -26.92 45.34 1.85
C LEU A 200 -25.77 46.36 1.85
N TYR A 201 -25.76 47.29 0.89
CA TYR A 201 -24.81 48.40 0.87
C TYR A 201 -25.01 49.36 2.06
N GLU A 202 -26.24 49.76 2.36
CA GLU A 202 -26.55 50.63 3.52
C GLU A 202 -26.14 49.99 4.86
N GLN A 203 -26.20 48.66 4.95
CA GLN A 203 -25.75 47.90 6.12
C GLN A 203 -24.23 47.68 6.17
N GLY A 204 -23.47 48.13 5.17
CA GLY A 204 -22.02 47.96 5.08
C GLY A 204 -21.57 46.52 4.78
N LEU A 205 -22.48 45.69 4.25
CA LEU A 205 -22.20 44.31 3.84
C LEU A 205 -21.71 44.22 2.38
N LEU A 206 -21.74 45.33 1.65
CA LEU A 206 -21.19 45.51 0.31
C LEU A 206 -20.36 46.80 0.25
N TYR A 207 -19.29 46.82 -0.55
CA TYR A 207 -18.39 47.97 -0.67
C TYR A 207 -19.02 49.16 -1.40
N SER A 208 -19.75 48.91 -2.49
CA SER A 208 -20.41 49.95 -3.29
C SER A 208 -21.54 49.37 -4.12
N VAL A 209 -22.56 50.19 -4.42
CA VAL A 209 -23.63 49.78 -5.34
C VAL A 209 -23.11 49.64 -6.78
N ALA A 210 -22.30 50.60 -7.25
CA ALA A 210 -21.81 50.64 -8.64
C ALA A 210 -20.77 49.55 -8.96
N GLY A 211 -20.03 49.06 -7.96
CA GLY A 211 -19.05 47.97 -8.10
C GLY A 211 -19.62 46.60 -7.74
N THR A 212 -20.94 46.49 -7.54
CA THR A 212 -21.62 45.23 -7.22
C THR A 212 -22.14 44.56 -8.49
N SER A 213 -22.05 43.24 -8.51
CA SER A 213 -22.65 42.37 -9.52
C SER A 213 -23.48 41.30 -8.82
N TRP A 214 -24.45 40.75 -9.53
CA TRP A 214 -25.33 39.72 -8.97
C TRP A 214 -25.73 38.72 -10.04
N ALA A 215 -26.02 37.52 -9.58
CA ALA A 215 -26.62 36.46 -10.38
C ALA A 215 -27.82 35.90 -9.63
N SER A 216 -28.92 35.68 -10.35
CA SER A 216 -30.12 35.11 -9.78
C SER A 216 -30.80 34.15 -10.74
N THR A 217 -31.51 33.19 -10.18
CA THR A 217 -32.46 32.36 -10.94
C THR A 217 -33.86 32.70 -10.50
N THR A 218 -34.73 33.07 -11.44
CA THR A 218 -36.13 33.41 -11.18
C THR A 218 -37.06 32.24 -11.43
N ASN A 219 -38.19 32.20 -10.71
CA ASN A 219 -39.29 31.29 -10.96
C ASN A 219 -40.23 31.85 -12.07
N GLY A 220 -41.27 31.10 -12.40
CA GLY A 220 -42.28 31.52 -13.39
C GLY A 220 -43.05 32.78 -13.00
N ASP A 221 -43.02 33.18 -11.73
CA ASP A 221 -43.67 34.38 -11.19
C ASP A 221 -42.70 35.59 -11.15
N GLY A 222 -41.47 35.44 -11.65
CA GLY A 222 -40.44 36.49 -11.65
C GLY A 222 -39.72 36.69 -10.31
N LEU A 223 -40.05 35.90 -9.29
CA LEU A 223 -39.39 35.93 -7.99
C LEU A 223 -38.08 35.14 -8.05
N TRP A 224 -37.02 35.65 -7.43
CA TRP A 224 -35.76 34.92 -7.37
C TRP A 224 -35.84 33.76 -6.36
N ASN A 225 -35.32 32.61 -6.77
CA ASN A 225 -35.17 31.42 -5.93
C ASN A 225 -33.79 31.29 -5.33
N HIS A 226 -32.82 31.90 -6.00
CA HIS A 226 -31.41 31.89 -5.66
C HIS A 226 -30.86 33.24 -6.03
N LEU A 227 -30.08 33.81 -5.13
CA LEU A 227 -29.42 35.08 -5.35
C LEU A 227 -28.00 35.00 -4.80
N VAL A 228 -27.05 35.44 -5.60
CA VAL A 228 -25.68 35.72 -5.19
C VAL A 228 -25.39 37.16 -5.56
N VAL A 229 -24.94 37.94 -4.60
CA VAL A 229 -24.52 39.33 -4.77
C VAL A 229 -23.07 39.41 -4.35
N TRP A 230 -22.22 40.10 -5.11
CA TRP A 230 -20.85 40.35 -4.70
C TRP A 230 -20.32 41.67 -5.22
N GLY A 231 -19.37 42.25 -4.49
CA GLY A 231 -18.74 43.51 -4.84
C GLY A 231 -17.25 43.50 -4.56
N SER A 232 -16.53 44.27 -5.35
CA SER A 232 -15.09 44.50 -5.17
C SER A 232 -14.84 45.73 -4.29
N SER A 233 -13.75 45.70 -3.52
CA SER A 233 -13.24 46.86 -2.79
C SER A 233 -12.53 47.90 -3.67
N ALA A 234 -12.20 47.53 -4.92
CA ALA A 234 -11.50 48.40 -5.88
C ALA A 234 -12.32 48.57 -7.17
N SER A 235 -12.02 49.63 -7.92
CA SER A 235 -12.60 49.88 -9.23
C SER A 235 -11.75 49.28 -10.35
N ASP A 236 -12.34 49.12 -11.53
CA ASP A 236 -11.60 48.70 -12.72
C ASP A 236 -10.51 49.72 -13.08
N GLY A 237 -9.27 49.26 -13.24
CA GLY A 237 -8.14 50.10 -13.63
C GLY A 237 -7.38 50.76 -12.47
N ASP A 238 -7.79 50.55 -11.22
CA ASP A 238 -7.08 51.08 -10.04
C ASP A 238 -5.66 50.49 -9.88
N ASN A 239 -5.37 49.36 -10.54
CA ASN A 239 -4.10 48.64 -10.44
C ASN A 239 -3.70 48.30 -8.99
N THR A 240 -4.68 48.03 -8.14
CA THR A 240 -4.50 47.67 -6.74
C THR A 240 -5.10 46.30 -6.46
N THR A 241 -4.60 45.62 -5.44
CA THR A 241 -5.25 44.42 -4.92
C THR A 241 -6.62 44.79 -4.36
N PHE A 242 -7.57 43.87 -4.52
CA PHE A 242 -8.94 44.06 -4.05
C PHE A 242 -9.35 42.92 -3.14
N ASP A 243 -10.30 43.21 -2.27
CA ASP A 243 -11.05 42.24 -1.49
C ASP A 243 -12.46 42.11 -2.08
N VAL A 244 -13.14 41.01 -1.75
CA VAL A 244 -14.49 40.73 -2.24
C VAL A 244 -15.44 40.56 -1.06
N GLN A 245 -16.55 41.28 -1.09
CA GLN A 245 -17.68 41.00 -0.22
C GLN A 245 -18.74 40.26 -1.02
N VAL A 246 -19.25 39.16 -0.47
CA VAL A 246 -20.22 38.28 -1.14
C VAL A 246 -21.37 38.04 -0.19
N VAL A 247 -22.59 38.09 -0.70
CA VAL A 247 -23.79 37.77 0.06
C VAL A 247 -24.58 36.73 -0.73
N VAL A 248 -24.86 35.59 -0.09
CA VAL A 248 -25.48 34.42 -0.73
C VAL A 248 -26.79 34.07 -0.05
N ASP A 249 -27.83 33.80 -0.83
CA ASP A 249 -29.08 33.24 -0.30
C ASP A 249 -28.85 31.83 0.26
N THR A 250 -29.29 31.59 1.48
CA THR A 250 -29.19 30.29 2.16
C THR A 250 -30.49 29.50 2.12
N THR A 251 -31.56 30.11 1.60
CA THR A 251 -32.93 29.61 1.69
C THR A 251 -33.22 28.65 0.56
N ALA A 252 -33.64 27.43 0.89
CA ALA A 252 -34.11 26.46 -0.12
C ALA A 252 -35.59 26.71 -0.53
N SER A 253 -36.36 27.39 0.33
CA SER A 253 -37.81 27.55 0.21
C SER A 253 -38.20 28.74 -0.67
N GLN A 254 -39.24 28.58 -1.48
CA GLN A 254 -39.86 29.65 -2.26
C GLN A 254 -40.95 30.41 -1.51
N SER A 255 -41.27 30.05 -0.26
CA SER A 255 -42.31 30.70 0.52
C SER A 255 -41.74 31.18 1.84
N GLY A 256 -41.92 32.46 2.13
CA GLY A 256 -41.50 33.11 3.37
C GLY A 256 -40.24 33.97 3.22
N THR A 257 -39.70 34.38 4.38
CA THR A 257 -38.50 35.21 4.47
C THR A 257 -37.28 34.48 3.92
N GLN A 258 -36.52 35.16 3.06
CA GLN A 258 -35.27 34.69 2.49
C GLN A 258 -34.09 35.23 3.32
N PHE A 259 -33.09 34.39 3.58
CA PHE A 259 -31.94 34.72 4.42
C PHE A 259 -30.68 34.82 3.58
N MET A 260 -30.12 36.03 3.55
CA MET A 260 -28.89 36.36 2.84
C MET A 260 -27.72 36.32 3.82
N ARG A 261 -26.74 35.45 3.58
CA ARG A 261 -25.55 35.30 4.42
C ARG A 261 -24.36 36.07 3.82
N PRO A 262 -23.81 37.05 4.56
CA PRO A 262 -22.64 37.82 4.13
C PRO A 262 -21.31 37.11 4.41
N PHE A 263 -20.37 37.26 3.49
CA PHE A 263 -19.00 36.77 3.53
C PHE A 263 -18.04 37.88 3.11
N HIS A 264 -16.86 37.89 3.71
CA HIS A 264 -15.73 38.71 3.29
C HIS A 264 -14.57 37.81 2.91
N CYS A 265 -14.09 37.99 1.68
CA CYS A 265 -12.96 37.30 1.10
C CYS A 265 -11.81 38.28 0.94
N SER A 266 -10.70 37.97 1.60
CA SER A 266 -9.46 38.75 1.53
C SER A 266 -8.37 37.96 0.82
N MET A 267 -7.51 38.65 0.08
CA MET A 267 -6.41 38.00 -0.62
C MET A 267 -5.20 37.80 0.30
N ASN A 268 -4.84 36.54 0.58
CA ASN A 268 -3.61 36.18 1.30
C ASN A 268 -2.60 35.51 0.36
N ALA A 269 -2.08 36.29 -0.59
CA ALA A 269 -1.15 35.79 -1.60
C ALA A 269 -0.15 36.86 -2.09
N PRO A 270 0.91 37.18 -1.32
CA PRO A 270 1.89 38.20 -1.71
C PRO A 270 2.52 37.95 -3.09
N ALA A 271 2.74 36.69 -3.47
CA ALA A 271 3.32 36.33 -4.75
C ALA A 271 2.34 36.48 -5.93
N ALA A 272 1.03 36.46 -5.68
CA ALA A 272 -0.01 36.66 -6.70
C ALA A 272 -0.45 38.12 -6.84
N VAL A 273 0.00 39.03 -5.96
CA VAL A 273 -0.34 40.47 -5.98
C VAL A 273 -0.23 41.09 -7.38
N PRO A 274 0.87 40.89 -8.16
CA PRO A 274 0.99 41.51 -9.49
C PRO A 274 -0.11 41.10 -10.48
N ILE A 275 -0.67 39.89 -10.31
CA ILE A 275 -1.75 39.39 -11.15
C ILE A 275 -3.08 39.97 -10.67
N VAL A 276 -3.35 39.85 -9.38
CA VAL A 276 -4.61 40.32 -8.76
C VAL A 276 -4.82 41.80 -9.01
N SER A 277 -3.76 42.61 -8.91
CA SER A 277 -3.84 44.04 -9.13
C SER A 277 -4.18 44.41 -10.58
N GLN A 278 -3.90 43.53 -11.55
CA GLN A 278 -4.18 43.79 -12.97
C GLN A 278 -5.59 43.34 -13.39
N ILE A 279 -6.27 42.54 -12.57
CA ILE A 279 -7.64 42.11 -12.86
C ILE A 279 -8.58 43.31 -12.72
N PRO A 280 -9.36 43.68 -13.75
CA PRO A 280 -10.44 44.63 -13.59
C PRO A 280 -11.55 43.97 -12.77
N SER A 281 -11.47 44.18 -11.46
CA SER A 281 -12.23 43.44 -10.47
C SER A 281 -13.74 43.52 -10.64
N VAL A 282 -14.31 44.69 -10.94
CA VAL A 282 -15.76 44.85 -11.12
C VAL A 282 -16.23 44.11 -12.37
N SER A 283 -15.56 44.32 -13.51
CA SER A 283 -15.89 43.62 -14.76
C SER A 283 -15.68 42.11 -14.68
N ALA A 284 -14.63 41.65 -13.97
CA ALA A 284 -14.38 40.24 -13.74
C ALA A 284 -15.46 39.60 -12.88
N LEU A 285 -15.80 40.21 -11.73
CA LEU A 285 -16.89 39.73 -10.87
C LEU A 285 -18.23 39.72 -11.61
N ALA A 286 -18.53 40.73 -12.45
CA ALA A 286 -19.74 40.72 -13.27
C ALA A 286 -19.79 39.50 -14.20
N LYS A 287 -18.69 39.20 -14.88
CA LYS A 287 -18.60 38.07 -15.81
C LYS A 287 -18.69 36.72 -15.09
N TRP A 288 -18.10 36.60 -13.91
CA TRP A 288 -18.04 35.33 -13.16
C TRP A 288 -19.28 35.06 -12.29
N ALA A 289 -20.17 36.04 -12.08
CA ALA A 289 -21.30 35.92 -11.15
C ALA A 289 -22.23 34.73 -11.44
N SER A 290 -22.59 34.51 -12.72
CA SER A 290 -23.52 33.43 -13.10
C SER A 290 -22.94 32.04 -12.85
N VAL A 291 -21.63 31.87 -13.04
CA VAL A 291 -20.96 30.60 -12.83
C VAL A 291 -20.76 30.37 -11.32
N LEU A 292 -20.49 31.41 -10.52
CA LEU A 292 -20.50 31.30 -9.06
C LEU A 292 -21.83 30.78 -8.54
N GLN A 293 -22.95 31.33 -9.02
CA GLN A 293 -24.27 30.87 -8.64
C GLN A 293 -24.45 29.36 -8.92
N GLY A 294 -23.95 28.87 -10.05
CA GLY A 294 -23.97 27.44 -10.38
C GLY A 294 -23.14 26.55 -9.45
N TYR A 295 -22.12 27.09 -8.78
CA TYR A 295 -21.32 26.36 -7.79
C TYR A 295 -21.86 26.47 -6.36
N MET A 296 -22.66 27.50 -6.06
CA MET A 296 -23.27 27.69 -4.74
C MET A 296 -24.50 26.83 -4.49
N TYR A 297 -25.14 26.33 -5.55
CA TYR A 297 -26.39 25.57 -5.45
C TYR A 297 -26.34 24.30 -6.30
N SER A 298 -26.98 23.23 -5.83
CA SER A 298 -27.04 21.94 -6.54
C SER A 298 -28.19 21.85 -7.57
N GLY A 299 -28.90 22.95 -7.81
CA GLY A 299 -30.06 23.02 -8.71
C GLY A 299 -31.16 23.88 -8.12
N ALA A 300 -32.24 24.16 -8.87
CA ALA A 300 -33.29 25.04 -8.39
C ALA A 300 -33.87 24.60 -7.03
N ARG A 301 -34.08 25.56 -6.11
CA ARG A 301 -34.65 25.34 -4.76
C ARG A 301 -33.81 24.44 -3.85
N THR A 302 -32.50 24.33 -4.10
CA THR A 302 -31.59 23.71 -3.14
C THR A 302 -31.05 24.78 -2.19
N PRO A 303 -30.69 24.42 -0.94
CA PRO A 303 -29.90 25.30 -0.10
C PRO A 303 -28.52 25.58 -0.73
N ILE A 304 -27.80 26.54 -0.15
CA ILE A 304 -26.38 26.76 -0.40
C ILE A 304 -25.57 25.49 -0.12
N VAL A 305 -24.40 25.34 -0.77
CA VAL A 305 -23.41 24.30 -0.46
C VAL A 305 -22.99 24.27 1.01
N ASP A 306 -22.54 23.11 1.48
CA ASP A 306 -22.17 22.88 2.89
C ASP A 306 -21.01 23.79 3.35
N ASP A 307 -20.00 23.98 2.49
CA ASP A 307 -18.79 24.77 2.76
C ASP A 307 -18.68 25.97 1.79
N PRO A 308 -19.48 27.03 1.98
CA PRO A 308 -19.49 28.17 1.07
C PRO A 308 -18.19 28.98 1.09
N GLU A 309 -17.50 29.03 2.23
CA GLU A 309 -16.23 29.75 2.39
C GLU A 309 -15.13 29.14 1.52
N ASP A 310 -14.98 27.82 1.57
CA ASP A 310 -14.04 27.08 0.74
C ASP A 310 -14.41 27.15 -0.74
N THR A 311 -15.71 27.09 -1.05
CA THR A 311 -16.19 27.22 -2.43
C THR A 311 -15.90 28.62 -3.00
N LEU A 312 -16.10 29.68 -2.21
CA LEU A 312 -15.75 31.05 -2.60
C LEU A 312 -14.24 31.22 -2.80
N ALA A 313 -13.43 30.71 -1.87
CA ALA A 313 -11.97 30.78 -1.96
C ALA A 313 -11.46 30.04 -3.20
N TRP A 314 -11.93 28.82 -3.42
CA TRP A 314 -11.64 28.01 -4.62
C TRP A 314 -12.00 28.75 -5.92
N TYR A 315 -13.16 29.39 -5.94
CA TYR A 315 -13.67 30.09 -7.11
C TYR A 315 -12.83 31.33 -7.45
N LEU A 316 -12.52 32.15 -6.43
CA LEU A 316 -11.67 33.33 -6.58
C LEU A 316 -10.21 32.96 -6.91
N ASN A 317 -9.68 31.87 -6.32
CA ASN A 317 -8.37 31.32 -6.69
C ASN A 317 -8.36 30.93 -8.18
N THR A 318 -9.40 30.25 -8.64
CA THR A 318 -9.54 29.83 -10.06
C THR A 318 -9.51 31.03 -10.99
N MET A 319 -10.23 32.11 -10.66
CA MET A 319 -10.22 33.36 -11.44
C MET A 319 -8.81 33.95 -11.56
N VAL A 320 -8.05 33.99 -10.45
CA VAL A 320 -6.66 34.50 -10.46
C VAL A 320 -5.72 33.59 -11.23
N MET A 321 -5.90 32.27 -11.14
CA MET A 321 -5.11 31.30 -11.92
C MET A 321 -5.35 31.45 -13.43
N VAL A 322 -6.60 31.67 -13.85
CA VAL A 322 -6.93 31.91 -15.26
C VAL A 322 -6.35 33.24 -15.73
N ALA A 323 -6.45 34.29 -14.90
CA ALA A 323 -5.85 35.61 -15.14
C ALA A 323 -4.34 35.46 -15.42
N GLY A 324 -3.57 35.04 -14.41
CA GLY A 324 -2.12 34.95 -14.53
C GLY A 324 -1.62 33.85 -15.47
N GLY A 325 -2.45 32.86 -15.81
CA GLY A 325 -2.14 31.83 -16.80
C GLY A 325 -2.41 32.22 -18.25
N SER A 326 -2.86 33.46 -18.49
CA SER A 326 -3.22 33.99 -19.81
C SER A 326 -4.19 33.09 -20.60
N ASP A 327 -5.09 32.39 -19.88
CA ASP A 327 -6.07 31.45 -20.44
C ASP A 327 -5.46 30.42 -21.41
N SER A 328 -4.24 29.93 -21.11
CA SER A 328 -3.53 28.96 -21.94
C SER A 328 -3.17 27.70 -21.18
N LEU A 329 -3.52 26.55 -21.75
CA LEU A 329 -3.09 25.23 -21.27
C LEU A 329 -1.87 24.68 -22.02
N LEU A 330 -1.28 25.49 -22.90
CA LEU A 330 -0.20 25.05 -23.76
C LEU A 330 1.18 25.47 -23.24
N SER A 331 1.24 26.09 -22.07
CA SER A 331 2.48 26.57 -21.47
C SER A 331 3.34 25.40 -20.99
N SER A 332 4.63 25.45 -21.32
CA SER A 332 5.64 24.52 -20.82
C SER A 332 6.16 24.96 -19.46
N ALA A 333 6.83 24.05 -18.74
CA ALA A 333 7.48 24.39 -17.49
C ALA A 333 8.47 25.58 -17.66
N PRO A 334 8.49 26.54 -16.71
CA PRO A 334 9.51 27.59 -16.70
C PRO A 334 10.93 27.00 -16.58
N PRO A 335 11.94 27.66 -17.17
CA PRO A 335 13.34 27.27 -16.98
C PRO A 335 13.70 27.22 -15.49
N GLY A 336 14.30 26.12 -15.04
CA GLY A 336 14.71 25.93 -13.65
C GLY A 336 13.66 25.31 -12.72
N SER A 337 12.42 25.10 -13.19
CA SER A 337 11.40 24.39 -12.40
C SER A 337 10.53 23.45 -13.26
N PRO A 338 11.10 22.32 -13.70
CA PRO A 338 10.40 21.35 -14.54
C PRO A 338 9.39 20.49 -13.78
N ASN A 339 9.38 20.53 -12.45
CA ASN A 339 8.58 19.64 -11.62
C ASN A 339 7.48 20.38 -10.88
N ARG A 340 6.43 19.66 -10.47
CA ARG A 340 5.34 20.13 -9.63
C ARG A 340 5.05 19.11 -8.52
N GLY A 341 4.40 19.53 -7.45
CA GLY A 341 3.86 18.63 -6.44
C GLY A 341 2.89 17.60 -7.02
N CYS A 342 3.01 16.36 -6.56
CA CYS A 342 2.10 15.27 -6.89
C CYS A 342 2.18 14.17 -5.83
N LEU A 343 1.20 13.29 -5.82
CA LEU A 343 1.30 12.02 -5.12
C LEU A 343 2.11 11.03 -5.95
N ILE A 344 3.19 10.52 -5.38
CA ILE A 344 3.99 9.46 -6.01
C ILE A 344 3.58 8.10 -5.45
N THR A 345 3.52 7.09 -6.30
CA THR A 345 3.27 5.72 -5.84
C THR A 345 4.50 5.15 -5.17
N GLN A 346 4.42 4.89 -3.86
CA GLN A 346 5.43 4.15 -3.13
C GLN A 346 4.84 2.90 -2.50
N THR A 347 5.63 1.84 -2.48
CA THR A 347 5.26 0.63 -1.76
C THR A 347 5.90 0.64 -0.38
N TYR A 348 5.05 0.62 0.65
CA TYR A 348 5.49 0.39 2.02
C TYR A 348 5.58 -1.11 2.29
N VAL A 349 6.78 -1.55 2.68
CA VAL A 349 7.03 -2.89 3.20
C VAL A 349 7.24 -2.80 4.70
N SER A 350 6.43 -3.55 5.46
CA SER A 350 6.52 -3.65 6.92
C SER A 350 7.89 -4.18 7.36
N THR A 351 8.47 -3.56 8.40
CA THR A 351 9.75 -3.98 9.00
C THR A 351 9.70 -5.44 9.45
N VAL A 352 8.54 -5.92 9.91
CA VAL A 352 8.34 -7.32 10.32
C VAL A 352 8.65 -8.27 9.17
N LEU A 353 8.22 -7.95 7.95
CA LEU A 353 8.47 -8.78 6.78
C LEU A 353 9.95 -8.82 6.43
N ILE A 354 10.67 -7.71 6.59
CA ILE A 354 12.12 -7.64 6.37
C ILE A 354 12.86 -8.51 7.40
N ILE A 355 12.49 -8.42 8.68
CA ILE A 355 13.09 -9.23 9.75
C ILE A 355 12.84 -10.72 9.49
N LEU A 356 11.63 -11.09 9.06
CA LEU A 356 11.30 -12.48 8.71
C LEU A 356 12.10 -12.99 7.52
N LEU A 357 12.28 -12.16 6.49
CA LEU A 357 13.12 -12.50 5.35
C LEU A 357 14.57 -12.76 5.80
N LEU A 358 15.15 -11.88 6.60
CA LEU A 358 16.49 -12.05 7.15
C LEU A 358 16.62 -13.30 8.02
N ALA A 359 15.62 -13.57 8.88
CA ALA A 359 15.58 -14.76 9.71
C ALA A 359 15.52 -16.05 8.87
N SER A 360 14.77 -16.05 7.77
CA SER A 360 14.69 -17.20 6.85
C SER A 360 16.03 -17.49 6.16
N VAL A 361 16.75 -16.44 5.73
CA VAL A 361 18.08 -16.57 5.13
C VAL A 361 19.10 -17.07 6.15
N ALA A 362 19.08 -16.51 7.37
CA ALA A 362 19.94 -16.97 8.46
C ALA A 362 19.69 -18.45 8.80
N ALA A 363 18.43 -18.87 8.86
CA ALA A 363 18.07 -20.27 9.08
C ALA A 363 18.60 -21.18 7.96
N MET A 364 18.53 -20.73 6.70
CA MET A 364 19.07 -21.48 5.57
C MET A 364 20.60 -21.65 5.68
N VAL A 365 21.32 -20.59 6.02
CA VAL A 365 22.77 -20.65 6.22
C VAL A 365 23.13 -21.62 7.35
N ILE A 366 22.45 -21.52 8.50
CA ILE A 366 22.65 -22.44 9.63
C ILE A 366 22.39 -23.88 9.20
N MET A 367 21.31 -24.12 8.43
CA MET A 367 20.98 -25.46 7.94
C MET A 367 22.02 -26.01 6.97
N ALA A 368 22.55 -25.18 6.08
CA ALA A 368 23.62 -25.58 5.17
C ALA A 368 24.92 -25.92 5.93
N LEU A 369 25.29 -25.11 6.93
CA LEU A 369 26.45 -25.36 7.78
C LEU A 369 26.30 -26.66 8.58
N LEU A 370 25.11 -26.93 9.12
CA LEU A 370 24.81 -28.19 9.82
C LEU A 370 24.86 -29.39 8.87
N ALA A 371 24.29 -29.27 7.66
CA ALA A 371 24.35 -30.31 6.65
C ALA A 371 25.80 -30.65 6.28
N LEU A 372 26.64 -29.63 6.14
CA LEU A 372 28.07 -29.77 5.89
C LEU A 372 28.80 -30.42 7.08
N TYR A 373 28.54 -29.94 8.30
CA TYR A 373 29.11 -30.51 9.52
C TYR A 373 28.80 -32.01 9.65
N PHE A 374 27.54 -32.40 9.44
CA PHE A 374 27.15 -33.81 9.47
C PHE A 374 27.77 -34.61 8.32
N ALA A 375 27.92 -34.03 7.13
CA ALA A 375 28.63 -34.68 6.02
C ALA A 375 30.08 -35.02 6.40
N ILE A 376 30.81 -34.03 6.93
CA ILE A 376 32.20 -34.19 7.35
C ILE A 376 32.29 -35.27 8.44
N ARG A 377 31.41 -35.22 9.45
CA ARG A 377 31.38 -36.22 10.53
C ARG A 377 31.06 -37.63 10.04
N VAL A 378 30.12 -37.80 9.11
CA VAL A 378 29.81 -39.12 8.53
C VAL A 378 31.00 -39.64 7.73
N SER A 379 31.60 -38.79 6.89
CA SER A 379 32.70 -39.19 6.01
C SER A 379 33.97 -39.53 6.78
N THR A 380 34.23 -38.86 7.90
CA THR A 380 35.42 -39.08 8.75
C THR A 380 35.25 -40.20 9.76
N HIS A 381 34.03 -40.76 9.93
CA HIS A 381 33.80 -41.84 10.86
C HIS A 381 34.42 -43.15 10.34
N PRO A 382 35.16 -43.93 11.16
CA PRO A 382 35.87 -45.14 10.73
C PRO A 382 34.96 -46.25 10.17
N HIS A 383 33.66 -46.19 10.46
CA HIS A 383 32.65 -47.17 10.07
C HIS A 383 31.65 -46.62 9.02
N SER A 384 32.00 -45.54 8.33
CA SER A 384 31.13 -44.86 7.37
C SER A 384 30.65 -45.77 6.23
N SER A 385 31.45 -46.77 5.83
CA SER A 385 31.11 -47.76 4.81
C SER A 385 29.87 -48.58 5.14
N HIS A 386 29.59 -48.86 6.43
CA HIS A 386 28.42 -49.63 6.87
C HIS A 386 27.09 -48.89 6.70
N VAL A 387 27.16 -47.57 6.55
CA VAL A 387 26.00 -46.66 6.58
C VAL A 387 25.73 -46.06 5.20
N LYS A 388 26.63 -46.29 4.23
CA LYS A 388 26.51 -45.85 2.83
C LYS A 388 25.31 -46.46 2.11
N ASN A 389 24.90 -47.67 2.51
CA ASN A 389 23.79 -48.42 1.89
C ASN A 389 22.45 -48.24 2.62
N LEU A 390 22.39 -47.39 3.66
CA LEU A 390 21.11 -47.13 4.33
C LEU A 390 20.21 -46.28 3.41
N PRO A 391 18.90 -46.60 3.37
CA PRO A 391 17.95 -45.85 2.56
C PRO A 391 17.90 -44.38 3.01
N SER A 392 17.80 -43.47 2.04
CA SER A 392 17.60 -42.03 2.29
C SER A 392 16.13 -41.65 2.45
N ASP A 393 15.23 -42.49 1.92
CA ASP A 393 13.82 -42.16 1.74
C ASP A 393 12.94 -42.98 2.67
N ILE A 394 11.79 -42.42 3.07
CA ILE A 394 10.83 -43.08 3.98
C ILE A 394 10.37 -44.44 3.45
N TRP A 395 10.12 -44.54 2.14
CA TRP A 395 9.73 -45.80 1.51
C TRP A 395 10.84 -46.84 1.63
N GLY A 396 12.10 -46.43 1.47
CA GLY A 396 13.25 -47.29 1.70
C GLY A 396 13.32 -47.74 3.16
N TRP A 397 13.07 -46.85 4.12
CA TRP A 397 13.02 -47.21 5.54
C TRP A 397 11.85 -48.14 5.91
N MET A 398 10.67 -47.95 5.31
CA MET A 398 9.50 -48.82 5.50
C MET A 398 9.74 -50.21 4.93
N VAL A 399 10.28 -50.29 3.70
CA VAL A 399 10.69 -51.55 3.08
C VAL A 399 11.72 -52.27 3.94
N TYR A 400 12.73 -51.53 4.42
CA TYR A 400 13.77 -52.10 5.27
C TYR A 400 13.20 -52.64 6.59
N ALA A 401 12.22 -51.96 7.18
CA ALA A 401 11.53 -52.40 8.40
C ALA A 401 10.75 -53.71 8.18
N ILE A 402 10.05 -53.85 7.04
CA ILE A 402 9.29 -55.06 6.70
C ILE A 402 10.25 -56.23 6.44
N MET A 403 11.30 -56.00 5.67
CA MET A 403 12.32 -57.01 5.41
C MET A 403 12.95 -57.51 6.72
N GLU A 404 13.26 -56.59 7.65
CA GLU A 404 13.83 -56.98 8.94
C GLU A 404 12.87 -57.84 9.78
N ARG A 405 11.57 -57.53 9.75
CA ARG A 405 10.53 -58.32 10.42
C ARG A 405 10.44 -59.73 9.85
N ASP A 406 10.44 -59.85 8.52
CA ASP A 406 10.31 -61.13 7.83
C ASP A 406 11.55 -62.00 8.04
N ALA A 407 12.75 -61.42 7.97
CA ALA A 407 13.99 -62.13 8.25
C ALA A 407 14.11 -62.57 9.72
N SER A 408 13.64 -61.74 10.66
CA SER A 408 13.60 -62.09 12.09
C SER A 408 12.64 -63.24 12.37
N ARG A 409 11.53 -63.36 11.62
CA ARG A 409 10.58 -64.49 11.71
C ARG A 409 11.11 -65.76 11.06
N ALA A 410 11.86 -65.64 9.97
CA ALA A 410 12.40 -66.78 9.21
C ALA A 410 13.75 -67.31 9.75
N GLY A 411 14.36 -66.65 10.75
CA GLY A 411 15.65 -67.05 11.31
C GLY A 411 16.84 -66.85 10.38
N THR A 412 16.65 -66.17 9.24
CA THR A 412 17.67 -65.95 8.21
C THR A 412 18.34 -64.58 8.34
N LYS A 413 19.62 -64.48 7.96
CA LYS A 413 20.35 -63.20 7.87
C LYS A 413 19.91 -62.44 6.63
N LEU A 414 19.57 -61.16 6.78
CA LEU A 414 19.17 -60.26 5.71
C LEU A 414 20.26 -60.11 4.63
N THR A 415 19.89 -60.39 3.38
CA THR A 415 20.53 -59.89 2.17
C THR A 415 19.61 -58.86 1.51
N VAL A 416 20.17 -57.73 1.09
CA VAL A 416 19.41 -56.57 0.58
C VAL A 416 18.93 -56.83 -0.85
N VAL A 417 17.62 -56.72 -1.09
CA VAL A 417 17.00 -56.79 -2.43
C VAL A 417 16.67 -55.38 -2.91
N LYS A 418 16.83 -55.11 -4.21
CA LYS A 418 16.60 -53.79 -4.82
C LYS A 418 15.12 -53.39 -4.74
N VAL A 419 14.88 -52.11 -4.46
CA VAL A 419 13.55 -51.46 -4.25
C VAL A 419 12.58 -51.64 -5.44
N THR A 420 13.08 -51.98 -6.64
CA THR A 420 12.28 -52.14 -7.85
C THR A 420 11.37 -53.38 -7.87
N GLU A 421 11.48 -54.31 -6.93
CA GLU A 421 10.70 -55.58 -6.91
C GLU A 421 9.41 -55.55 -6.05
N ILE A 422 9.04 -54.41 -5.45
CA ILE A 422 8.07 -54.38 -4.33
C ILE A 422 6.67 -53.85 -4.72
N SER A 423 6.40 -53.62 -6.01
CA SER A 423 5.11 -53.05 -6.47
C SER A 423 3.87 -53.95 -6.31
N GLY A 424 3.96 -55.10 -5.62
CA GLY A 424 2.89 -56.12 -5.58
C GLY A 424 2.37 -56.54 -4.19
N ARG A 425 2.62 -55.83 -3.09
CA ARG A 425 2.10 -56.21 -1.76
C ARG A 425 1.31 -55.09 -1.08
N GLU A 426 0.10 -55.42 -0.60
CA GLU A 426 -0.77 -54.52 0.17
C GLU A 426 -0.37 -54.43 1.66
N PHE A 427 -0.54 -53.26 2.26
CA PHE A 427 -0.09 -52.92 3.61
C PHE A 427 -1.26 -52.95 4.62
N GLY A 428 -1.15 -53.80 5.65
CA GLY A 428 -2.07 -53.87 6.79
C GLY A 428 -1.50 -53.18 8.05
N THR A 429 -2.37 -52.46 8.77
CA THR A 429 -2.05 -51.56 9.89
C THR A 429 -1.86 -52.25 11.25
N ALA A 430 -1.22 -51.50 12.16
CA ALA A 430 -1.14 -51.67 13.62
C ALA A 430 -0.19 -52.77 14.15
N GLY A 431 1.12 -52.44 14.26
CA GLY A 431 2.05 -53.19 15.12
C GLY A 431 3.53 -52.89 14.93
N ASP A 432 3.95 -52.41 13.75
CA ASP A 432 5.36 -52.37 13.37
C ASP A 432 5.91 -50.94 13.35
N SER A 433 6.82 -50.59 14.26
CA SER A 433 7.45 -49.25 14.21
C SER A 433 8.92 -49.18 14.61
N VAL A 434 9.64 -50.30 14.79
CA VAL A 434 11.03 -50.29 15.26
C VAL A 434 11.94 -51.19 14.44
N VAL A 435 12.99 -50.58 13.83
CA VAL A 435 14.07 -51.25 13.08
C VAL A 435 15.27 -51.46 14.02
N ARG A 436 15.87 -52.66 14.06
CA ARG A 436 17.05 -53.02 14.86
C ARG A 436 18.27 -53.25 13.96
N VAL A 437 19.24 -52.34 14.02
CA VAL A 437 20.52 -52.54 13.30
C VAL A 437 21.45 -53.44 14.13
N LYS A 438 21.74 -54.65 13.65
CA LYS A 438 22.77 -55.55 14.23
C LYS A 438 24.12 -55.30 13.55
N SER A 439 25.10 -54.77 14.28
CA SER A 439 26.52 -54.76 13.86
C SER A 439 27.17 -56.10 14.19
N LYS A 440 27.70 -56.79 13.18
CA LYS A 440 28.42 -58.07 13.35
C LYS A 440 29.81 -57.78 13.92
N GLN A 441 30.09 -58.25 15.14
CA GLN A 441 31.44 -58.31 15.70
C GLN A 441 31.57 -59.71 16.29
N GLU A 442 32.24 -60.61 15.58
CA GLU A 442 32.59 -61.94 16.08
C GLU A 442 34.04 -62.23 15.67
N SER A 443 34.88 -62.27 16.69
CA SER A 443 36.26 -62.73 16.71
C SER A 443 36.23 -64.27 16.70
N GLU A 444 36.82 -64.89 15.69
CA GLU A 444 37.00 -66.35 15.64
C GLU A 444 38.03 -66.78 16.70
N THR A 445 37.68 -67.79 17.50
CA THR A 445 38.64 -68.58 18.29
C THR A 445 38.44 -70.05 17.90
N PRO A 446 39.49 -70.81 17.57
CA PRO A 446 39.37 -72.20 17.13
C PRO A 446 39.34 -73.16 18.33
N LEU A 447 38.51 -74.20 18.24
CA LEU A 447 38.42 -75.32 19.18
C LEU A 447 39.22 -76.52 18.64
N ASP A 448 40.19 -76.99 19.43
CA ASP A 448 40.89 -78.28 19.26
C ASP A 448 39.95 -79.47 19.58
N PRO A 449 40.17 -80.66 18.97
CA PRO A 449 39.41 -81.87 19.25
C PRO A 449 40.11 -82.79 20.28
N TYR A 450 39.33 -83.35 21.22
CA TYR A 450 39.76 -84.45 22.10
C TYR A 450 39.51 -85.84 21.44
N PRO A 451 40.26 -86.89 21.81
CA PRO A 451 40.31 -88.17 21.11
C PRO A 451 39.31 -89.20 21.65
N GLY A 452 38.89 -90.10 20.74
CA GLY A 452 38.01 -91.23 21.01
C GLY A 452 38.72 -92.46 21.58
N ILE A 453 37.98 -93.18 22.41
CA ILE A 453 38.31 -94.46 23.06
C ILE A 453 37.96 -95.64 22.13
N SER A 454 38.71 -96.72 22.35
CA SER A 454 38.81 -98.04 21.70
C SER A 454 37.56 -98.95 21.63
N SER A 455 37.52 -99.72 20.54
CA SER A 455 37.11 -101.14 20.37
C SER A 455 37.64 -101.55 18.98
N GLU A 456 38.41 -102.60 18.70
CA GLU A 456 38.74 -103.90 19.30
C GLU A 456 40.26 -104.14 19.38
#